data_AF-A0A3G9JTD5-F1
#
_entry.id   AF-A0A3G9JTD5-F1
#
_cell.length_a   1.000
_cell.length_b   1.000
_cell.length_c   1.000
_cell.angle_alpha   90.00
_cell.angle_beta   90.00
_cell.angle_gamma   90.00
#
_symmetry.space_group_name_H-M   'P 1'
#
loop_
_entity.id
_entity.type
_entity.pdbx_description
1 polymer ?
#
loop_
_entity_poly.entity_id
_entity_poly.type
_entity_poly.pdbx_seq_one_letter_code
_entity_poly.pdbx_strand_id
1 'polypeptide(L)'
;MSIPFLVKDINPGSSNPYDLTAVGNTLFFAASDGVNGRELWKSDGTAAGTVLVKDINPGSGFYTSSNPRYLTYPLVGSFLTKREET
;
A
#
# COMPACT_ATOMS: atom_id res chain seq x y z
N MET A 1 22.57 1.17 -15.78
CA MET A 1 22.31 0.92 -14.34
C MET A 1 21.39 2.04 -13.87
N SER A 2 20.26 1.75 -13.22
CA SER A 2 19.34 2.80 -12.75
C SER A 2 19.83 3.36 -11.41
N ILE A 3 19.81 4.68 -11.25
CA ILE A 3 20.10 5.31 -9.96
C ILE A 3 18.87 5.23 -9.05
N PRO A 4 18.99 4.70 -7.82
CA PRO A 4 17.92 4.83 -6.84
C PRO A 4 17.61 6.31 -6.58
N PHE A 5 16.34 6.66 -6.50
CA PHE A 5 15.90 8.00 -6.13
C PHE A 5 14.74 7.92 -5.14
N LEU A 6 14.55 8.99 -4.37
CA LEU A 6 13.44 9.09 -3.45
C LEU A 6 12.14 9.26 -4.24
N VAL A 7 11.23 8.28 -4.11
CA VAL A 7 9.89 8.43 -4.68
C VAL A 7 9.12 9.49 -3.91
N LYS A 8 9.02 9.41 -2.59
CA LYS A 8 8.36 10.43 -1.76
C LYS A 8 8.78 10.29 -0.30
N ASP A 9 8.96 11.43 0.37
CA ASP A 9 8.95 11.48 1.83
C ASP A 9 7.49 11.58 2.30
N ILE A 10 6.95 10.48 2.84
CA ILE A 10 5.54 10.37 3.25
C ILE A 10 5.30 10.99 4.62
N ASN A 11 6.25 10.80 5.54
CA ASN A 11 6.21 11.39 6.88
C ASN A 11 7.65 11.76 7.30
N PRO A 12 7.95 13.07 7.39
CA PRO A 12 9.23 13.54 7.90
C PRO A 12 9.51 12.94 9.29
N GLY A 13 10.50 12.05 9.37
CA GLY A 13 10.83 11.28 10.57
C GLY A 13 10.71 9.77 10.34
N SER A 14 9.49 9.24 10.25
CA SER A 14 9.27 7.84 9.89
C SER A 14 7.86 7.54 9.38
N SER A 15 7.78 6.90 8.23
CA SER A 15 6.52 6.39 7.66
C SER A 15 6.30 4.89 7.90
N ASN A 16 7.33 4.15 8.32
CA ASN A 16 7.33 2.70 8.56
C ASN A 16 6.56 1.89 7.49
N PRO A 17 6.96 1.93 6.20
CA PRO A 17 6.28 1.20 5.15
C PRO A 17 6.39 -0.32 5.35
N TYR A 18 5.29 -1.06 5.17
CA TYR A 18 5.27 -2.52 5.31
C TYR A 18 4.19 -3.18 4.42
N ASP A 19 4.22 -4.52 4.32
CA ASP A 19 3.34 -5.35 3.49
C ASP A 19 3.29 -4.91 2.00
N LEU A 20 4.45 -4.67 1.41
CA LEU A 20 4.59 -4.21 0.02
C LEU A 20 4.16 -5.30 -0.97
N THR A 21 3.25 -4.97 -1.88
CA THR A 21 2.77 -5.87 -2.95
C THR A 21 2.66 -5.13 -4.27
N ALA A 22 3.35 -5.65 -5.29
CA ALA A 22 3.21 -5.16 -6.65
C ALA A 22 1.98 -5.79 -7.33
N VAL A 23 1.15 -4.97 -7.96
CA VAL A 23 -0.01 -5.34 -8.77
C VAL A 23 0.13 -4.65 -10.11
N GLY A 24 0.60 -5.37 -11.13
CA GLY A 24 0.99 -4.76 -12.41
C GLY A 24 2.07 -3.70 -12.20
N ASN A 25 1.81 -2.47 -12.65
CA ASN A 25 2.72 -1.31 -12.51
C ASN A 25 2.51 -0.50 -11.22
N THR A 26 1.65 -0.96 -10.30
CA THR A 26 1.35 -0.25 -9.06
C THR A 26 1.85 -1.02 -7.85
N LEU A 27 2.60 -0.35 -6.98
CA LEU A 27 2.99 -0.86 -5.68
C LEU A 27 1.94 -0.44 -4.64
N PHE A 28 1.38 -1.39 -3.91
CA PHE A 28 0.53 -1.15 -2.75
C PHE A 28 1.29 -1.47 -1.47
N PHE A 29 1.10 -0.67 -0.43
CA PHE A 29 1.76 -0.85 0.86
C PHE A 29 1.04 -0.09 1.96
N ALA A 30 1.27 -0.45 3.20
CA ALA A 30 0.78 0.30 4.35
C ALA A 30 1.88 1.24 4.86
N ALA A 31 1.52 2.49 5.18
CA ALA A 31 2.44 3.48 5.71
C ALA A 31 1.67 4.56 6.50
N SER A 32 2.39 5.32 7.32
CA SER A 32 1.84 6.50 8.01
C SER A 32 2.41 7.79 7.45
N ASP A 33 1.56 8.80 7.28
CA ASP A 33 1.92 10.19 6.99
C ASP A 33 2.00 11.08 8.24
N GLY A 34 1.81 10.51 9.43
CA GLY A 34 1.75 11.26 10.69
C GLY A 34 0.44 12.02 10.92
N VAL A 35 -0.50 12.00 9.96
CA VAL A 35 -1.77 12.75 10.01
C VAL A 35 -2.96 11.80 10.07
N ASN A 36 -3.03 10.82 9.17
CA ASN A 36 -4.15 9.88 9.04
C ASN A 36 -3.87 8.52 9.71
N GLY A 37 -2.85 8.48 10.58
CA GLY A 37 -2.34 7.24 11.12
C GLY A 37 -1.75 6.36 10.02
N ARG A 38 -1.87 5.04 10.16
CA ARG A 38 -1.40 4.05 9.19
C ARG A 38 -2.54 3.69 8.25
N GLU A 39 -2.30 3.86 6.95
CA GLU A 39 -3.31 3.67 5.91
C GLU A 39 -2.74 2.97 4.67
N LEU A 40 -3.59 2.66 3.69
CA LEU A 40 -3.19 2.07 2.42
C LEU A 40 -2.66 3.14 1.45
N TRP A 41 -1.46 2.93 0.94
CA TRP A 41 -0.80 3.77 -0.05
C TRP A 41 -0.60 3.02 -1.36
N LYS A 42 -0.51 3.78 -2.46
CA LYS A 42 -0.09 3.28 -3.76
C LYS A 42 1.04 4.12 -4.34
N SER A 43 1.88 3.52 -5.18
CA SER A 43 2.92 4.20 -5.95
C SER A 43 3.01 3.64 -7.37
N ASP A 44 3.26 4.51 -8.35
CA ASP A 44 3.65 4.15 -9.72
C ASP A 44 5.18 4.27 -9.93
N GLY A 45 5.95 4.46 -8.84
CA GLY A 45 7.38 4.72 -8.88
C GLY A 45 7.76 6.20 -8.96
N THR A 46 6.79 7.13 -8.97
CA THR A 46 7.04 8.57 -8.97
C THR A 46 6.56 9.24 -7.67
N ALA A 47 7.06 10.45 -7.40
CA ALA A 47 6.57 11.27 -6.29
C ALA A 47 5.10 11.63 -6.41
N ALA A 48 4.68 12.02 -7.61
CA ALA A 48 3.32 12.42 -7.91
C ALA A 48 2.34 11.24 -7.79
N GLY A 49 2.75 10.05 -8.23
CA GLY A 49 1.93 8.84 -8.14
C GLY A 49 2.01 8.11 -6.81
N THR A 50 2.84 8.56 -5.86
CA THR A 50 2.88 8.04 -4.49
C THR A 50 1.86 8.75 -3.61
N VAL A 51 0.69 8.15 -3.48
CA VAL A 51 -0.50 8.77 -2.87
C VAL A 51 -1.24 7.82 -1.93
N LEU A 52 -1.92 8.41 -0.95
CA LEU A 52 -2.89 7.72 -0.11
C LEU A 52 -4.02 7.20 -1.01
N VAL A 53 -4.36 5.92 -0.89
CA VAL A 53 -5.48 5.34 -1.66
C VAL A 53 -6.80 5.91 -1.16
N LYS A 54 -6.95 5.91 0.17
CA LYS A 54 -8.05 6.52 0.91
C LYS A 54 -7.66 6.58 2.39
N ASP A 55 -8.18 7.58 3.08
CA ASP A 55 -8.28 7.54 4.55
C ASP A 55 -9.42 6.57 4.90
N ILE A 56 -9.06 5.30 5.13
CA ILE A 56 -10.05 4.22 5.28
C ILE A 56 -10.67 4.26 6.68
N ASN A 57 -9.87 4.56 7.70
CA ASN A 57 -10.32 4.73 9.07
C ASN A 57 -10.15 6.20 9.50
N PRO A 58 -11.07 7.09 9.11
CA PRO A 58 -10.91 8.52 9.30
C PRO A 58 -10.84 8.89 10.78
N GLY A 59 -9.77 9.62 11.12
CA GLY A 59 -9.50 10.12 12.46
C GLY A 59 -8.14 10.82 12.51
N SER A 60 -7.87 11.53 13.60
CA SER A 60 -6.64 12.32 13.72
C SER A 60 -5.49 11.54 14.39
N GLY A 61 -4.39 11.45 13.66
CA GLY A 61 -3.08 11.05 14.17
C GLY A 61 -2.90 9.55 14.37
N PHE A 62 -1.97 9.20 15.27
CA PHE A 62 -1.50 7.81 15.45
C PHE A 62 -2.53 6.86 16.07
N TYR A 63 -3.62 7.39 16.65
CA TYR A 63 -4.59 6.61 17.42
C TYR A 63 -5.67 5.98 16.54
N THR A 64 -5.84 6.49 15.33
CA THR A 64 -6.79 6.00 14.34
C THR A 64 -6.00 5.54 13.13
N SER A 65 -6.09 4.26 12.83
CA SER A 65 -5.39 3.66 11.70
C SER A 65 -6.23 2.53 11.15
N SER A 66 -6.22 2.36 9.85
CA SER A 66 -6.53 1.06 9.28
C SER A 66 -5.36 0.10 9.53
N ASN A 67 -5.61 -1.19 9.34
CA ASN A 67 -4.56 -2.21 9.37
C ASN A 67 -4.56 -2.98 8.06
N PRO A 68 -4.20 -2.35 6.92
CA PRO A 68 -4.01 -3.08 5.68
C PRO A 68 -2.88 -4.08 5.92
N ARG A 69 -3.20 -5.36 5.78
CA ARG A 69 -2.28 -6.49 5.94
C ARG A 69 -2.64 -7.56 4.94
N TYR A 70 -1.71 -8.50 4.74
CA TYR A 70 -1.89 -9.59 3.79
C TYR A 70 -2.25 -9.07 2.39
N LEU A 71 -1.62 -7.97 1.99
CA LEU A 71 -1.63 -7.55 0.60
C LEU A 71 -0.95 -8.70 -0.17
N THR A 72 -1.71 -9.33 -1.05
CA THR A 72 -1.24 -10.43 -1.87
C THR A 72 -1.75 -10.24 -3.27
N TYR A 73 -0.88 -10.43 -4.25
CA TYR A 73 -1.29 -10.54 -5.64
C TYR A 73 -1.09 -11.99 -6.08
N PRO A 74 -2.18 -12.75 -6.27
CA PRO A 74 -2.07 -14.14 -6.67
C PRO A 74 -1.58 -14.20 -8.11
N LEU A 75 -0.44 -14.85 -8.29
CA LEU A 75 -0.02 -15.32 -9.60
C LEU A 75 -1.01 -16.40 -10.02
N VAL A 76 -1.50 -16.31 -11.26
CA VAL A 76 -2.54 -17.17 -11.84
C VAL A 76 -2.35 -18.63 -11.40
N GLY A 77 -3.35 -19.18 -10.69
CA GLY A 77 -3.38 -20.59 -10.25
C GLY A 77 -3.87 -20.86 -8.82
N SER A 78 -4.03 -19.86 -7.96
CA SER A 78 -4.38 -20.10 -6.54
C SER A 78 -5.82 -19.78 -6.13
N PHE A 79 -6.66 -19.30 -7.04
CA PHE A 79 -8.10 -19.23 -6.76
C PHE A 79 -8.77 -20.50 -7.24
N LEU A 80 -9.38 -21.20 -6.28
CA LEU A 80 -10.26 -22.34 -6.45
C LEU A 80 -11.04 -22.22 -7.76
N THR A 81 -10.69 -23.05 -8.75
CA THR A 81 -11.64 -23.38 -9.81
C THR A 81 -12.87 -23.89 -9.07
N LYS A 82 -13.99 -23.15 -9.13
CA LYS A 82 -15.28 -23.71 -8.75
C LYS A 82 -15.39 -25.02 -9.53
N ARG A 83 -15.45 -26.16 -8.84
CA ARG A 83 -15.90 -27.39 -9.49
C ARG A 83 -17.31 -27.08 -9.94
N GLU A 84 -17.53 -27.07 -11.24
CA GLU A 84 -18.88 -27.12 -11.79
C GLU A 84 -19.48 -28.42 -11.27
N GLU A 85 -20.45 -28.30 -10.37
CA GLU A 85 -21.33 -29.40 -10.01
C GLU A 85 -22.31 -29.56 -11.19
N THR A 86 -22.27 -30.75 -11.78
CA THR A 86 -23.18 -31.24 -12.83
C THR A 86 -24.61 -31.36 -12.35
#